data_AF-X0U2N5-F1
#
_entry.id   AF-X0U2N5-F1
#
_cell.length_a   1.000
_cell.length_b   1.000
_cell.length_c   1.000
_cell.angle_alpha   90.00
_cell.angle_beta   90.00
_cell.angle_gamma   90.00
#
_symmetry.space_group_name_H-M   'P 1'
#
loop_
_entity.id
_entity.type
_entity.pdbx_description
1 polymer ?
#
loop_
_entity_poly.entity_id
_entity_poly.type
_entity_poly.pdbx_seq_one_letter_code
_entity_poly.pdbx_strand_id
1 'polypeptide(L)'
;MDREAVKEFIKVTHEAYRKNIGKHFGKRVPGIFTDEPNHGRYAARSVPWTRRLRGVFKKRYGYDIVDRLPEVFLDVDGEKVSQARYHYHDCTTHMFVDAFAKQTGKWCEKNEMEHTGHVLAEETLSSQTLVVGSGMRFYEYMQAPGMDILTEYRREYDTAKQVSSVARQFDRKWRLTETYGCTGWDFSFVGHKAIGDWQAALGINYRCQHLSWYTMEGQA
;
A
#
# COMPACT_ATOMS: atom_id res chain seq x y z
N MET A 1 11.98 -0.21 -0.74
CA MET A 1 12.74 -0.57 -1.97
C MET A 1 14.05 -1.31 -1.69
N ASP A 2 14.39 -1.68 -0.46
CA ASP A 2 15.59 -2.46 -0.14
C ASP A 2 15.17 -3.81 0.47
N ARG A 3 15.58 -4.91 -0.16
CA ARG A 3 15.18 -6.25 0.27
C ARG A 3 15.74 -6.64 1.62
N GLU A 4 16.98 -6.25 1.93
CA GLU A 4 17.62 -6.62 3.20
C GLU A 4 16.99 -5.84 4.35
N ALA A 5 16.66 -4.56 4.13
CA ALA A 5 15.94 -3.76 5.12
C ALA A 5 14.56 -4.36 5.44
N VAL A 6 13.79 -4.77 4.42
CA VAL A 6 12.47 -5.40 4.66
C VAL A 6 12.63 -6.79 5.29
N LYS A 7 13.66 -7.56 4.93
CA LYS A 7 13.95 -8.84 5.57
C LYS A 7 14.23 -8.68 7.06
N GLU A 8 15.03 -7.68 7.44
CA GLU A 8 15.27 -7.37 8.85
C GLU A 8 13.99 -6.86 9.52
N PHE A 9 13.19 -6.01 8.86
CA PHE A 9 11.89 -5.57 9.36
C PHE A 9 10.97 -6.76 9.71
N ILE A 10 10.82 -7.73 8.80
CA ILE A 10 10.02 -8.94 9.04
C ILE A 10 10.59 -9.74 10.23
N LYS A 11 11.91 -9.87 10.33
CA LYS A 11 12.57 -10.58 11.44
C LYS A 11 12.32 -9.89 12.79
N VAL A 12 12.40 -8.56 12.87
CA VAL A 12 12.23 -7.85 14.15
C VAL A 12 10.77 -7.63 14.54
N THR A 13 9.83 -7.71 13.58
CA THR A 13 8.39 -7.54 13.83
C THR A 13 7.64 -8.86 13.76
N HIS A 14 7.46 -9.43 12.58
CA HIS A 14 6.58 -10.57 12.32
C HIS A 14 7.06 -11.83 13.04
N GLU A 15 8.36 -12.14 13.02
CA GLU A 15 8.91 -13.27 13.77
C GLU A 15 8.85 -13.03 15.30
N ALA A 16 8.99 -11.78 15.75
CA ALA A 16 8.81 -11.44 17.15
C ALA A 16 7.34 -11.63 17.59
N TYR A 17 6.37 -11.19 16.78
CA TYR A 17 4.95 -11.45 17.02
C TYR A 17 4.66 -12.94 17.05
N ARG A 18 5.18 -13.71 16.09
CA ARG A 18 5.04 -15.17 16.05
C ARG A 18 5.55 -15.83 17.32
N LYS A 19 6.74 -15.44 17.78
CA LYS A 19 7.34 -15.97 19.01
C LYS A 19 6.48 -15.66 20.24
N ASN A 20 6.00 -14.42 20.38
CA ASN A 20 5.29 -13.97 21.58
C ASN A 20 3.82 -14.42 21.62
N ILE A 21 3.13 -14.46 20.47
CA ILE A 21 1.73 -14.92 20.36
C ILE A 21 1.66 -16.45 20.45
N GLY A 22 2.71 -17.15 19.99
CA GLY A 22 2.86 -18.59 20.10
C GLY A 22 1.71 -19.34 19.41
N LYS A 23 1.04 -20.22 20.15
CA LYS A 23 -0.01 -21.12 19.61
C LYS A 23 -1.23 -20.42 18.99
N HIS A 24 -1.38 -19.12 19.21
CA HIS A 24 -2.49 -18.33 18.68
C HIS A 24 -2.17 -17.66 17.33
N PHE A 25 -0.91 -17.71 16.90
CA PHE A 25 -0.44 -17.16 15.63
C PHE A 25 -1.00 -17.95 14.45
N GLY A 26 -1.53 -17.29 13.43
CA GLY A 26 -2.25 -17.92 12.31
C GLY A 26 -3.60 -18.54 12.71
N LYS A 27 -4.06 -18.34 13.96
CA LYS A 27 -5.36 -18.85 14.45
C LYS A 27 -6.24 -17.72 14.94
N ARG A 28 -6.01 -17.26 16.18
CA ARG A 28 -6.76 -16.12 16.74
C ARG A 28 -6.27 -14.79 16.18
N VAL A 29 -5.01 -14.76 15.73
CA VAL A 29 -4.42 -13.65 14.99
C VAL A 29 -4.23 -14.13 13.55
N PRO A 30 -5.22 -13.88 12.66
CA PRO A 30 -5.25 -14.50 11.34
C PRO A 30 -4.40 -13.77 10.29
N GLY A 31 -3.98 -12.54 10.57
CA GLY A 31 -3.29 -11.71 9.60
C GLY A 31 -2.42 -10.62 10.21
N ILE A 32 -1.60 -10.00 9.36
CA ILE A 32 -0.83 -8.80 9.65
C ILE A 32 -1.42 -7.66 8.83
N PHE A 33 -1.71 -6.56 9.51
CA PHE A 33 -2.13 -5.31 8.90
C PHE A 33 -0.90 -4.45 8.59
N THR A 34 -0.86 -3.87 7.40
CA THR A 34 0.15 -2.90 6.99
C THR A 34 -0.52 -1.57 6.67
N ASP A 35 -0.10 -0.53 7.36
CA ASP A 35 -0.61 0.83 7.23
C ASP A 35 0.32 1.69 6.35
N GLU A 36 -0.25 2.26 5.29
CA GLU A 36 0.37 3.23 4.36
C GLU A 36 1.87 3.02 3.99
N PRO A 37 2.35 1.80 3.67
CA PRO A 37 3.72 1.58 3.25
C PRO A 37 3.96 2.35 1.95
N ASN A 38 5.03 3.15 1.92
CA ASN A 38 5.32 3.97 0.77
C ASN A 38 6.82 4.25 0.63
N HIS A 39 7.19 4.74 -0.55
CA HIS A 39 8.53 5.26 -0.84
C HIS A 39 8.48 6.75 -1.19
N GLY A 40 7.37 7.44 -0.89
CA GLY A 40 7.20 8.87 -1.13
C GLY A 40 8.07 9.73 -0.21
N ARG A 41 8.08 11.05 -0.44
CA ARG A 41 8.77 12.01 0.44
C ARG A 41 7.93 13.24 0.73
N TYR A 42 8.19 13.81 1.90
CA TYR A 42 7.61 15.04 2.47
C TYR A 42 8.34 16.34 2.05
N ALA A 43 9.27 16.29 1.08
CA ALA A 43 10.09 17.45 0.69
C ALA A 43 10.04 17.72 -0.82
N ALA A 44 9.93 19.00 -1.18
CA ALA A 44 9.88 19.44 -2.58
C ALA A 44 11.11 18.95 -3.37
N ARG A 45 10.88 18.47 -4.60
CA ARG A 45 11.92 18.01 -5.56
C ARG A 45 12.81 16.89 -5.02
N SER A 46 12.25 15.96 -4.28
CA SER A 46 12.97 14.78 -3.80
C SER A 46 12.36 13.50 -4.37
N VAL A 47 13.20 12.52 -4.68
CA VAL A 47 12.77 11.27 -5.30
C VAL A 47 13.38 10.07 -4.55
N PRO A 48 12.69 8.92 -4.50
CA PRO A 48 13.17 7.74 -3.79
C PRO A 48 14.45 7.17 -4.39
N TRP A 49 15.46 6.95 -3.57
CA TRP A 49 16.74 6.43 -4.04
C TRP A 49 17.31 5.40 -3.06
N THR A 50 17.93 4.34 -3.61
CA THR A 50 18.68 3.35 -2.82
C THR A 50 19.99 3.06 -3.52
N ARG A 51 20.98 2.52 -2.77
CA ARG A 51 22.28 2.13 -3.34
C ARG A 51 22.15 1.12 -4.49
N ARG A 52 21.08 0.31 -4.50
CA ARG A 52 20.84 -0.71 -5.53
C ARG A 52 20.09 -0.19 -6.75
N LEU A 53 19.44 0.96 -6.68
CA LEU A 53 18.55 1.46 -7.73
C LEU A 53 19.25 1.56 -9.08
N ARG A 54 20.42 2.18 -9.15
CA ARG A 54 21.19 2.34 -10.38
C ARG A 54 21.50 1.01 -11.07
N GLY A 55 21.92 0.01 -10.29
CA GLY A 55 22.23 -1.33 -10.81
C GLY A 55 20.98 -2.07 -11.33
N VAL A 56 19.88 -2.01 -10.58
CA VAL A 56 18.60 -2.61 -11.00
C VAL A 56 18.05 -1.92 -12.25
N PHE A 57 18.12 -0.58 -12.28
CA PHE A 57 17.68 0.23 -13.40
C PHE A 57 18.46 -0.12 -14.68
N LYS A 58 19.79 -0.10 -14.61
CA LYS A 58 20.64 -0.40 -15.76
C LYS A 58 20.39 -1.81 -16.31
N LYS A 59 20.15 -2.78 -15.42
CA LYS A 59 19.78 -4.14 -15.81
C LYS A 59 18.41 -4.20 -16.53
N ARG A 60 17.43 -3.39 -16.13
CA ARG A 60 16.07 -3.41 -16.71
C ARG A 60 15.97 -2.67 -18.04
N TYR A 61 16.68 -1.55 -18.20
CA TYR A 61 16.48 -0.66 -19.36
C TYR A 61 17.71 -0.45 -20.23
N GLY A 62 18.87 -0.99 -19.86
CA GLY A 62 20.07 -0.98 -20.71
C GLY A 62 20.90 0.31 -20.69
N TYR A 63 20.54 1.31 -19.88
CA TYR A 63 21.31 2.56 -19.74
C TYR A 63 21.39 3.01 -18.27
N ASP A 64 22.29 3.96 -17.99
CA ASP A 64 22.45 4.52 -16.66
C ASP A 64 21.48 5.67 -16.42
N ILE A 65 20.66 5.58 -15.37
CA ILE A 65 19.73 6.66 -15.00
C ILE A 65 20.48 7.94 -14.61
N VAL A 66 21.74 7.84 -14.14
CA VAL A 66 22.53 9.00 -13.76
C VAL A 66 22.79 9.93 -14.96
N ASP A 67 22.95 9.36 -16.15
CA ASP A 67 23.19 10.11 -17.39
C ASP A 67 21.97 10.95 -17.81
N ARG A 68 20.78 10.61 -17.30
CA ARG A 68 19.49 11.25 -17.62
C ARG A 68 18.75 11.73 -16.36
N LEU A 69 19.47 11.89 -15.25
CA LEU A 69 18.87 12.19 -13.95
C LEU A 69 18.05 13.50 -13.92
N PRO A 70 18.45 14.60 -14.60
CA PRO A 70 17.66 15.83 -14.63
C PRO A 70 16.22 15.62 -15.13
N GLU A 71 16.01 14.69 -16.07
CA GLU A 71 14.68 14.44 -16.66
C GLU A 71 13.68 13.84 -15.66
N VAL A 72 14.18 13.24 -14.57
CA VAL A 72 13.33 12.76 -13.48
C VAL A 72 12.66 13.93 -12.76
N PHE A 73 13.29 15.11 -12.73
CA PHE A 73 12.84 16.28 -11.99
C PHE A 73 12.26 17.38 -12.89
N LEU A 74 12.75 17.48 -14.12
CA LEU A 74 12.52 18.61 -15.02
C LEU A 74 11.98 18.11 -16.36
N ASP A 75 11.07 18.89 -16.94
CA ASP A 75 10.64 18.69 -18.32
C ASP A 75 11.78 19.04 -19.28
N VAL A 76 11.86 18.30 -20.38
CA VAL A 76 12.85 18.53 -21.43
C VAL A 76 12.15 19.35 -22.52
N ASP A 77 12.73 20.51 -22.86
CA ASP A 77 12.13 21.41 -23.84
C ASP A 77 11.88 20.70 -25.18
N GLY A 78 10.67 20.82 -25.70
CA GLY A 78 10.24 20.16 -26.94
C GLY A 78 9.83 18.70 -26.80
N GLU A 79 10.07 18.07 -25.64
CA GLU A 79 9.72 16.66 -25.38
C GLU A 79 8.50 16.55 -24.48
N LYS A 80 7.41 15.99 -25.01
CA LYS A 80 6.17 15.78 -24.22
C LYS A 80 6.29 14.66 -23.19
N VAL A 81 7.19 13.71 -23.41
CA VAL A 81 7.32 12.50 -22.59
C VAL A 81 8.80 12.19 -22.38
N SER A 82 9.25 12.15 -21.12
CA SER A 82 10.57 11.61 -20.79
C SER A 82 10.50 10.10 -20.54
N GLN A 83 11.16 9.34 -21.42
CA GLN A 83 11.35 7.91 -21.22
C GLN A 83 12.13 7.62 -19.94
N ALA A 84 13.13 8.44 -19.60
CA ALA A 84 13.92 8.26 -18.38
C ALA A 84 13.07 8.42 -17.11
N ARG A 85 12.17 9.41 -17.09
CA ARG A 85 11.20 9.60 -16.00
C ARG A 85 10.26 8.39 -15.89
N TYR A 86 9.69 7.92 -17.00
CA TYR A 86 8.83 6.73 -17.00
C TYR A 86 9.56 5.49 -16.46
N HIS A 87 10.74 5.16 -17.01
CA HIS A 87 11.52 4.02 -16.54
C HIS A 87 11.93 4.14 -15.07
N TYR A 88 12.19 5.36 -14.60
CA TYR A 88 12.52 5.60 -13.20
C TYR A 88 11.34 5.21 -12.29
N HIS A 89 10.13 5.72 -12.57
CA HIS A 89 8.94 5.37 -11.79
C HIS A 89 8.58 3.88 -11.89
N ASP A 90 8.71 3.25 -13.07
CA ASP A 90 8.49 1.80 -13.17
C ASP A 90 9.52 1.00 -12.36
N CYS A 91 10.78 1.45 -12.33
CA CYS A 91 11.85 0.79 -11.58
C CYS A 91 11.63 0.88 -10.07
N THR A 92 11.29 2.06 -9.57
CA THR A 92 11.04 2.28 -8.13
C THR A 92 9.81 1.50 -7.69
N THR A 93 8.73 1.50 -8.49
CA THR A 93 7.54 0.66 -8.28
C THR A 93 7.94 -0.82 -8.18
N HIS A 94 8.71 -1.32 -9.15
CA HIS A 94 9.16 -2.71 -9.14
C HIS A 94 9.97 -3.06 -7.89
N MET A 95 10.95 -2.22 -7.53
CA MET A 95 11.79 -2.44 -6.36
C MET A 95 11.01 -2.34 -5.06
N PHE A 96 9.98 -1.49 -4.99
CA PHE A 96 9.12 -1.37 -3.82
C PHE A 96 8.25 -2.60 -3.64
N VAL A 97 7.52 -3.01 -4.69
CA VAL A 97 6.67 -4.20 -4.70
C VAL A 97 7.49 -5.46 -4.41
N ASP A 98 8.66 -5.62 -5.05
CA ASP A 98 9.52 -6.78 -4.82
C ASP A 98 10.12 -6.83 -3.42
N ALA A 99 10.52 -5.67 -2.87
CA ALA A 99 11.12 -5.62 -1.54
C ALA A 99 10.08 -5.72 -0.43
N PHE A 100 8.96 -5.00 -0.52
CA PHE A 100 7.97 -4.92 0.54
C PHE A 100 6.83 -5.91 0.32
N ALA A 101 5.92 -5.61 -0.61
CA ALA A 101 4.68 -6.37 -0.81
C ALA A 101 4.94 -7.87 -0.96
N LYS A 102 5.86 -8.23 -1.85
CA LYS A 102 6.20 -9.62 -2.15
C LYS A 102 6.88 -10.35 -1.00
N GLN A 103 7.77 -9.71 -0.25
CA GLN A 103 8.43 -10.36 0.88
C GLN A 103 7.45 -10.58 2.03
N THR A 104 6.68 -9.57 2.38
CA THR A 104 5.65 -9.65 3.43
C THR A 104 4.56 -10.65 3.04
N GLY A 105 4.01 -10.55 1.83
CA GLY A 105 2.97 -11.44 1.33
C GLY A 105 3.40 -12.91 1.29
N LYS A 106 4.61 -13.21 0.81
CA LYS A 106 5.16 -14.58 0.82
C LYS A 106 5.44 -15.09 2.23
N TRP A 107 5.87 -14.20 3.12
CA TRP A 107 6.07 -14.56 4.52
C TRP A 107 4.73 -14.91 5.18
N CYS A 108 3.68 -14.10 4.96
CA CYS A 108 2.34 -14.38 5.45
C CYS A 108 1.79 -15.70 4.89
N GLU A 109 1.91 -15.93 3.58
CA GLU A 109 1.49 -17.18 2.92
C GLU A 109 2.18 -18.42 3.54
N LYS A 110 3.50 -18.37 3.74
CA LYS A 110 4.26 -19.46 4.35
C LYS A 110 3.84 -19.74 5.80
N ASN A 111 3.30 -18.74 6.49
CA ASN A 111 2.88 -18.84 7.88
C ASN A 111 1.36 -18.97 8.05
N GLU A 112 0.63 -19.26 6.96
CA GLU A 112 -0.84 -19.41 6.96
C GLU A 112 -1.56 -18.17 7.50
N MET A 113 -1.09 -16.98 7.08
CA MET A 113 -1.62 -15.70 7.50
C MET A 113 -2.06 -14.83 6.33
N GLU A 114 -3.01 -13.95 6.62
CA GLU A 114 -3.47 -12.90 5.72
C GLU A 114 -2.55 -11.68 5.80
N HIS A 115 -1.95 -11.26 4.67
CA HIS A 115 -1.42 -9.90 4.54
C HIS A 115 -2.56 -8.97 4.13
N THR A 116 -2.91 -8.02 5.00
CA THR A 116 -4.01 -7.06 4.84
C THR A 116 -3.55 -5.63 5.12
N GLY A 117 -4.42 -4.66 4.87
CA GLY A 117 -4.14 -3.23 5.02
C GLY A 117 -4.35 -2.50 3.70
N HIS A 118 -3.61 -1.43 3.47
CA HIS A 118 -3.70 -0.61 2.26
C HIS A 118 -2.36 0.09 2.00
N VAL A 119 -2.22 0.82 0.90
CA VAL A 119 -1.04 1.65 0.61
C VAL A 119 -1.36 3.14 0.73
N LEU A 120 -0.34 3.99 0.76
CA LEU A 120 -0.55 5.44 0.82
C LEU A 120 -1.05 5.98 -0.53
N ALA A 121 -1.98 6.94 -0.48
CA ALA A 121 -2.45 7.75 -1.61
C ALA A 121 -2.89 6.93 -2.84
N GLU A 122 -3.91 6.10 -2.63
CA GLU A 122 -4.44 5.13 -3.60
C GLU A 122 -5.41 5.76 -4.62
N GLU A 123 -5.79 7.01 -4.40
CA GLU A 123 -6.98 7.64 -4.96
C GLU A 123 -6.85 7.98 -6.45
N THR A 124 -5.67 8.41 -6.90
CA THR A 124 -5.44 8.77 -8.31
C THR A 124 -4.15 8.15 -8.83
N LEU A 125 -4.05 7.99 -10.15
CA LEU A 125 -2.80 7.56 -10.79
C LEU A 125 -1.64 8.53 -10.47
N SER A 126 -1.92 9.82 -10.39
CA SER A 126 -0.92 10.84 -10.04
C SER A 126 -0.44 10.71 -8.60
N SER A 127 -1.34 10.55 -7.63
CA SER A 127 -0.99 10.43 -6.22
C SER A 127 -0.20 9.13 -5.97
N GLN A 128 -0.67 8.01 -6.53
CA GLN A 128 0.03 6.74 -6.48
C GLN A 128 1.44 6.83 -7.06
N THR A 129 1.61 7.42 -8.25
CA THR A 129 2.92 7.52 -8.92
C THR A 129 3.97 8.23 -8.07
N LEU A 130 3.54 9.16 -7.21
CA LEU A 130 4.42 9.90 -6.31
C LEU A 130 4.92 9.06 -5.13
N VAL A 131 4.10 8.13 -4.60
CA VAL A 131 4.39 7.49 -3.31
C VAL A 131 4.54 5.98 -3.35
N VAL A 132 3.83 5.27 -4.24
CA VAL A 132 3.78 3.79 -4.29
C VAL A 132 3.91 3.24 -5.71
N GLY A 133 3.86 4.10 -6.72
CA GLY A 133 3.87 3.75 -8.13
C GLY A 133 2.52 3.23 -8.63
N SER A 134 2.15 2.01 -8.21
CA SER A 134 0.92 1.35 -8.62
C SER A 134 0.38 0.48 -7.49
N GLY A 135 -0.78 0.84 -6.95
CA GLY A 135 -1.47 0.08 -5.90
C GLY A 135 -1.80 -1.34 -6.34
N MET A 136 -2.29 -1.51 -7.58
CA MET A 136 -2.63 -2.86 -8.10
C MET A 136 -1.44 -3.83 -8.14
N ARG A 137 -0.22 -3.36 -8.45
CA ARG A 137 0.99 -4.20 -8.40
C ARG A 137 1.37 -4.58 -6.97
N PHE A 138 1.02 -3.75 -5.99
CA PHE A 138 1.22 -4.06 -4.58
C PHE A 138 0.20 -5.10 -4.10
N TYR A 139 -1.08 -4.90 -4.42
CA TYR A 139 -2.19 -5.78 -4.02
C TYR A 139 -2.05 -7.23 -4.51
N GLU A 140 -1.29 -7.49 -5.58
CA GLU A 140 -0.95 -8.86 -6.04
C GLU A 140 -0.45 -9.74 -4.89
N TYR A 141 0.29 -9.14 -3.94
CA TYR A 141 0.92 -9.83 -2.82
C TYR A 141 0.17 -9.68 -1.49
N MET A 142 -1.10 -9.27 -1.54
CA MET A 142 -1.98 -9.24 -0.37
C MET A 142 -3.00 -10.38 -0.47
N GLN A 143 -3.11 -11.17 0.61
CA GLN A 143 -4.14 -12.21 0.69
C GLN A 143 -5.53 -11.58 0.98
N ALA A 144 -5.55 -10.42 1.63
CA ALA A 144 -6.75 -9.60 1.85
C ALA A 144 -6.45 -8.13 1.50
N PRO A 145 -6.43 -7.74 0.21
CA PRO A 145 -6.16 -6.36 -0.16
C PRO A 145 -7.22 -5.42 0.42
N GLY A 146 -6.83 -4.21 0.77
CA GLY A 146 -7.72 -3.21 1.33
C GLY A 146 -7.46 -1.81 0.78
N MET A 147 -8.26 -0.88 1.28
CA MET A 147 -8.26 0.55 0.98
C MET A 147 -8.54 1.34 2.24
N ASP A 148 -8.30 2.65 2.19
CA ASP A 148 -8.63 3.57 3.27
C ASP A 148 -9.62 4.66 2.83
N ILE A 149 -10.72 4.80 3.57
CA ILE A 149 -11.69 5.91 3.51
C ILE A 149 -12.11 6.31 4.93
N LEU A 150 -11.28 7.10 5.61
CA LEU A 150 -11.57 7.59 6.97
C LEU A 150 -12.70 8.63 7.06
N THR A 151 -12.94 9.41 6.00
CA THR A 151 -13.88 10.56 6.01
C THR A 151 -15.19 10.26 5.28
N GLU A 152 -16.21 11.06 5.57
CA GLU A 152 -17.53 11.04 4.93
C GLU A 152 -17.60 11.86 3.63
N TYR A 153 -16.59 12.69 3.35
CA TYR A 153 -16.66 13.70 2.30
C TYR A 153 -16.37 13.19 0.89
N ARG A 154 -15.79 11.99 0.76
CA ARG A 154 -15.27 11.49 -0.52
C ARG A 154 -15.76 10.09 -0.85
N ARG A 155 -16.00 9.86 -2.14
CA ARG A 155 -16.24 8.54 -2.71
C ARG A 155 -15.15 8.23 -3.71
N GLU A 156 -14.18 7.44 -3.28
CA GLU A 156 -13.03 7.04 -4.11
C GLU A 156 -13.34 5.74 -4.83
N TYR A 157 -14.06 5.87 -5.94
CA TYR A 157 -14.48 4.71 -6.72
C TYR A 157 -13.30 3.97 -7.33
N ASP A 158 -12.26 4.69 -7.78
CA ASP A 158 -11.07 4.09 -8.39
C ASP A 158 -10.32 3.22 -7.38
N THR A 159 -10.14 3.68 -6.14
CA THR A 159 -9.53 2.90 -5.05
C THR A 159 -10.27 1.57 -4.83
N ALA A 160 -11.60 1.63 -4.64
CA ALA A 160 -12.43 0.44 -4.45
C ALA A 160 -12.41 -0.50 -5.67
N LYS A 161 -12.38 0.06 -6.89
CA LYS A 161 -12.27 -0.72 -8.12
C LYS A 161 -10.91 -1.38 -8.26
N GLN A 162 -9.81 -0.75 -7.88
CA GLN A 162 -8.48 -1.37 -7.89
C GLN A 162 -8.43 -2.57 -6.95
N VAL A 163 -8.83 -2.40 -5.68
CA VAL A 163 -8.86 -3.48 -4.68
C VAL A 163 -9.73 -4.64 -5.16
N SER A 164 -10.97 -4.35 -5.58
CA SER A 164 -11.89 -5.39 -5.99
C SER A 164 -11.50 -6.07 -7.30
N SER A 165 -10.72 -5.41 -8.17
CA SER A 165 -10.23 -6.02 -9.42
C SER A 165 -9.10 -6.99 -9.14
N VAL A 166 -8.09 -6.59 -8.35
CA VAL A 166 -6.97 -7.47 -8.00
C VAL A 166 -7.47 -8.65 -7.16
N ALA A 167 -8.34 -8.40 -6.18
CA ALA A 167 -8.93 -9.47 -5.40
C ALA A 167 -9.64 -10.53 -6.26
N ARG A 168 -10.33 -10.12 -7.34
CA ARG A 168 -10.96 -11.08 -8.27
C ARG A 168 -9.93 -11.83 -9.12
N GLN A 169 -8.85 -11.17 -9.55
CA GLN A 169 -7.79 -11.80 -10.35
C GLN A 169 -7.01 -12.87 -9.58
N PHE A 170 -6.86 -12.70 -8.27
CA PHE A 170 -6.08 -13.59 -7.40
C PHE A 170 -6.95 -14.39 -6.41
N ASP A 171 -8.26 -14.49 -6.67
CA ASP A 171 -9.24 -15.21 -5.84
C ASP A 171 -9.17 -14.89 -4.34
N ARG A 172 -9.05 -13.60 -4.02
CA ARG A 172 -9.01 -13.11 -2.64
C ARG A 172 -10.42 -12.94 -2.09
N LYS A 173 -10.71 -13.66 -1.01
CA LYS A 173 -12.00 -13.63 -0.32
C LYS A 173 -12.31 -12.25 0.26
N TRP A 174 -11.35 -11.69 0.98
CA TRP A 174 -11.52 -10.46 1.74
C TRP A 174 -11.02 -9.26 0.94
N ARG A 175 -11.81 -8.19 0.99
CA ARG A 175 -11.53 -6.87 0.42
C ARG A 175 -11.82 -5.86 1.50
N LEU A 176 -10.75 -5.41 2.16
CA LEU A 176 -10.81 -4.60 3.36
C LEU A 176 -11.08 -3.13 3.01
N THR A 177 -11.73 -2.42 3.92
CA THR A 177 -11.81 -0.96 3.94
C THR A 177 -11.57 -0.49 5.37
N GLU A 178 -10.55 0.31 5.57
CA GLU A 178 -10.39 1.11 6.78
C GLU A 178 -11.29 2.33 6.68
N THR A 179 -12.15 2.56 7.67
CA THR A 179 -13.16 3.60 7.54
C THR A 179 -13.66 4.14 8.86
N TYR A 180 -14.30 5.33 8.81
CA TYR A 180 -14.87 6.08 9.94
C TYR A 180 -13.86 6.82 10.85
N GLY A 181 -12.57 6.79 10.52
CA GLY A 181 -11.52 7.37 11.36
C GLY A 181 -11.58 8.88 11.58
N CYS A 182 -12.26 9.62 10.71
CA CYS A 182 -12.28 11.07 10.72
C CYS A 182 -13.71 11.65 10.62
N THR A 183 -14.70 10.94 11.14
CA THR A 183 -16.12 11.32 11.02
C THR A 183 -16.71 11.98 12.27
N GLY A 184 -15.94 12.10 13.35
CA GLY A 184 -16.39 12.72 14.61
C GLY A 184 -17.23 11.81 15.51
N TRP A 185 -17.54 12.32 16.71
CA TRP A 185 -18.29 11.62 17.76
C TRP A 185 -19.79 11.52 17.49
N ASP A 186 -20.32 12.45 16.71
CA ASP A 186 -21.73 12.58 16.33
C ASP A 186 -22.08 11.81 15.05
N PHE A 187 -21.17 10.96 14.56
CA PHE A 187 -21.36 10.27 13.29
C PHE A 187 -22.52 9.27 13.34
N SER A 188 -23.60 9.61 12.63
CA SER A 188 -24.84 8.85 12.67
C SER A 188 -24.74 7.46 12.03
N PHE A 189 -25.64 6.54 12.40
CA PHE A 189 -25.79 5.25 11.71
C PHE A 189 -26.12 5.41 10.22
N VAL A 190 -26.80 6.49 9.83
CA VAL A 190 -27.07 6.81 8.42
C VAL A 190 -25.76 7.13 7.69
N GLY A 191 -24.83 7.84 8.33
CA GLY A 191 -23.49 8.07 7.81
C GLY A 191 -22.69 6.77 7.62
N HIS A 192 -22.67 5.91 8.63
CA HIS A 192 -22.02 4.59 8.55
C HIS A 192 -22.58 3.74 7.39
N LYS A 193 -23.91 3.77 7.22
CA LYS A 193 -24.57 3.10 6.10
C LYS A 193 -24.17 3.74 4.76
N ALA A 194 -24.22 5.06 4.66
CA ALA A 194 -23.93 5.78 3.42
C ALA A 194 -22.51 5.51 2.91
N ILE A 195 -21.51 5.53 3.79
CA ILE A 195 -20.11 5.22 3.44
C ILE A 195 -19.98 3.74 3.05
N GLY A 196 -20.54 2.84 3.86
CA GLY A 196 -20.37 1.41 3.65
C GLY A 196 -21.10 0.85 2.42
N ASP A 197 -22.23 1.44 2.02
CA ASP A 197 -23.07 0.93 0.94
C ASP A 197 -22.40 1.06 -0.44
N TRP A 198 -21.81 2.22 -0.74
CA TRP A 198 -21.16 2.41 -2.03
C TRP A 198 -19.89 1.54 -2.15
N GLN A 199 -19.16 1.36 -1.05
CA GLN A 199 -18.01 0.47 -1.00
C GLN A 199 -18.44 -0.98 -1.25
N ALA A 200 -19.52 -1.43 -0.60
CA ALA A 200 -20.10 -2.75 -0.82
C ALA A 200 -20.57 -2.96 -2.27
N ALA A 201 -21.22 -1.96 -2.87
CA ALA A 201 -21.64 -1.99 -4.27
C ALA A 201 -20.45 -2.14 -5.24
N LEU A 202 -19.28 -1.60 -4.89
CA LEU A 202 -18.04 -1.78 -5.67
C LEU A 202 -17.29 -3.08 -5.38
N GLY A 203 -17.76 -3.86 -4.42
CA GLY A 203 -17.29 -5.20 -4.11
C GLY A 203 -16.43 -5.30 -2.85
N ILE A 204 -16.27 -4.23 -2.08
CA ILE A 204 -15.62 -4.29 -0.76
C ILE A 204 -16.51 -5.07 0.21
N ASN A 205 -15.93 -5.95 1.02
CA ASN A 205 -16.73 -6.87 1.85
C ASN A 205 -16.20 -7.09 3.28
N TYR A 206 -15.19 -6.32 3.70
CA TYR A 206 -14.64 -6.43 5.04
C TYR A 206 -14.36 -5.03 5.62
N ARG A 207 -15.14 -4.61 6.62
CA ARG A 207 -15.01 -3.28 7.22
C ARG A 207 -14.09 -3.34 8.44
N CYS A 208 -13.00 -2.58 8.39
CA CYS A 208 -12.16 -2.25 9.53
C CYS A 208 -12.58 -0.87 10.05
N GLN A 209 -13.18 -0.84 11.24
CA GLN A 209 -13.66 0.41 11.83
C GLN A 209 -12.49 1.12 12.52
N HIS A 210 -12.07 2.27 11.97
CA HIS A 210 -11.05 3.13 12.56
C HIS A 210 -11.73 4.15 13.48
N LEU A 211 -11.45 4.20 14.79
CA LEU A 211 -10.80 3.14 15.56
C LEU A 211 -11.61 2.78 16.80
N SER A 212 -11.41 1.55 17.28
CA SER A 212 -11.92 1.10 18.58
C SER A 212 -10.82 1.26 19.62
N TRP A 213 -10.92 2.29 20.44
CA TRP A 213 -9.97 2.50 21.53
C TRP A 213 -10.12 1.41 22.60
N TYR A 214 -8.99 0.96 23.14
CA TYR A 214 -8.99 0.03 24.29
C TYR A 214 -9.65 0.65 25.53
N THR A 215 -9.47 1.96 25.73
CA THR A 215 -10.09 2.73 26.82
C THR A 215 -10.34 4.17 26.36
N MET A 216 -11.35 4.81 26.95
CA MET A 216 -11.67 6.23 26.79
C MET A 216 -10.96 7.13 27.82
N GLU A 217 -10.17 6.54 28.71
CA GLU A 217 -9.44 7.27 29.76
C GLU A 217 -8.23 8.05 29.20
N GLY A 218 -7.78 7.73 27.98
CA GLY A 218 -6.77 8.52 27.28
C GLY A 218 -7.34 9.88 26.88
N GLN A 219 -6.71 10.96 27.35
CA GLN A 219 -7.06 12.32 26.91
C GLN A 219 -6.73 12.46 25.42
N ALA A 220 -7.74 12.87 24.64
CA ALA A 220 -7.58 13.27 23.24
C ALA A 220 -6.88 14.63 23.13
#